data_AF-A0AAV9GTD4-F1
#
_entry.id   AF-A0AAV9GTD4-F1
#
_cell.length_a   1.000
_cell.length_b   1.000
_cell.length_c   1.000
_cell.angle_alpha   90.00
_cell.angle_beta   90.00
_cell.angle_gamma   90.00
#
_symmetry.space_group_name_H-M   'P 1'
#
loop_
_entity.id
_entity.type
_entity.pdbx_description
1 polymer ?
#
loop_
_entity_poly.entity_id
_entity_poly.type
_entity_poly.pdbx_seq_one_letter_code
_entity_poly.pdbx_strand_id
1 'polypeptide(L)'
;MSPQLLPCSQYLRQTWPLIGEAVLSGLVEVITSVENHAEPEFTSQVVEKTLFDRTTIAFQLFGKGLVKASCTGLVDSLSEVVEILSWLGSALSESFDPQRVSHRRAQLVLRENKTLNSDPPCLELKFLEDGDSLAEEFSRLGVKEGPAPLEVPVAPVNPPRGDCWKRALKNPAVAVGFPVPRRAPKVRGLEISLDAMALLVGAPRLALFNGHAVLKGHNAAMVLAAESPDQMMLWHFICNEDGSRLPYSDPRIKSSFVVEEVSALERIRGARHLLGWASNVSYNIGSPLADYKIGWSDPDHAGPGCALEKVVISGGPEFLTAAFEFSLGRKDKAPVIKRGMSGYIDTLCSLATSYTVLYDIRDRRGWLSNGLHTLLHLVRASLEHDREGPLSAECLLDPSDLREDPDPTNPQAAINFLRDQSNLGRSIFRGSDELRTEETRKGESATKTEYRSTHQVLLRDRVNHLASVLEELIDHQASFEAAPGWPPS
;
A
#
# COMPACT_ATOMS: atom_id res chain seq x y z
N MET A 1 7.04 3.75 -3.59
CA MET A 1 8.03 3.90 -4.67
C MET A 1 7.94 2.70 -5.59
N SER A 2 8.06 2.91 -6.91
CA SER A 2 8.05 1.84 -7.91
C SER A 2 9.43 1.72 -8.57
N PRO A 3 10.37 0.96 -7.96
CA PRO A 3 11.73 0.85 -8.49
C PRO A 3 11.78 -0.06 -9.73
N GLN A 4 12.73 0.25 -10.63
CA GLN A 4 13.05 -0.53 -11.83
C GLN A 4 14.57 -0.75 -11.89
N LEU A 5 15.01 -1.97 -12.22
CA LEU A 5 16.41 -2.33 -12.46
C LEU A 5 16.59 -2.78 -13.91
N LEU A 6 17.37 -2.02 -14.67
CA LEU A 6 17.71 -2.29 -16.07
C LEU A 6 19.18 -1.93 -16.34
N PRO A 7 19.80 -2.53 -17.37
CA PRO A 7 21.02 -1.98 -17.96
C PRO A 7 20.83 -0.51 -18.34
N CYS A 8 21.87 0.32 -18.16
CA CYS A 8 21.74 1.76 -18.40
C CYS A 8 21.29 2.08 -19.82
N SER A 9 21.86 1.40 -20.82
CA SER A 9 21.46 1.55 -22.22
C SER A 9 19.97 1.26 -22.45
N GLN A 10 19.42 0.25 -21.79
CA GLN A 10 18.01 -0.12 -21.94
C GLN A 10 17.09 0.92 -21.29
N TYR A 11 17.43 1.42 -20.10
CA TYR A 11 16.67 2.50 -19.46
C TYR A 11 16.69 3.79 -20.29
N LEU A 12 17.86 4.14 -20.86
CA LEU A 12 17.99 5.31 -21.72
C LEU A 12 17.19 5.16 -23.01
N ARG A 13 17.18 3.98 -23.65
CA ARG A 13 16.30 3.72 -24.81
C ARG A 13 14.82 3.83 -24.48
N GLN A 14 14.42 3.45 -23.26
CA GLN A 14 13.03 3.55 -22.81
C GLN A 14 12.61 5.02 -22.59
N THR A 15 13.52 5.85 -22.08
CA THR A 15 13.18 7.18 -21.56
C THR A 15 13.55 8.32 -22.51
N TRP A 16 14.76 8.26 -23.09
CA TRP A 16 15.30 9.24 -24.05
C TRP A 16 15.79 8.53 -25.32
N PRO A 17 14.88 7.96 -26.14
CA PRO A 17 15.24 7.08 -27.27
C PRO A 17 16.06 7.77 -28.36
N LEU A 18 15.96 9.10 -28.50
CA LEU A 18 16.61 9.84 -29.59
C LEU A 18 18.07 10.19 -29.30
N ILE A 19 18.42 10.47 -28.05
CA ILE A 19 19.74 10.99 -27.69
C ILE A 19 20.46 10.18 -26.61
N GLY A 20 19.75 9.35 -25.85
CA GLY A 20 20.28 8.66 -24.67
C GLY A 20 21.50 7.81 -24.95
N GLU A 21 21.50 7.06 -26.05
CA GLU A 21 22.64 6.23 -26.44
C GLU A 21 23.88 7.05 -26.82
N ALA A 22 23.69 8.16 -27.53
CA ALA A 22 24.80 9.01 -27.95
C ALA A 22 25.48 9.68 -26.74
N VAL A 23 24.68 10.13 -25.77
CA VAL A 23 25.18 10.69 -24.50
C VAL A 23 25.95 9.64 -23.70
N LEU A 24 25.39 8.43 -23.55
CA LEU A 24 26.06 7.33 -22.84
C LEU A 24 27.36 6.90 -23.53
N SER A 25 27.35 6.74 -24.86
CA SER A 25 28.55 6.40 -25.64
C SER A 25 29.64 7.46 -25.49
N GLY A 26 29.30 8.75 -25.57
CA GLY A 26 30.26 9.84 -25.37
C GLY A 26 30.88 9.82 -23.97
N LEU A 27 30.07 9.58 -22.95
CA LEU A 27 30.54 9.47 -21.57
C LEU A 27 31.45 8.24 -21.36
N VAL A 28 31.08 7.08 -21.91
CA VAL A 28 31.89 5.85 -21.81
C VAL A 28 33.22 6.02 -22.55
N GLU A 29 33.21 6.64 -23.73
CA GLU A 29 34.43 6.90 -24.51
C GLU A 29 35.38 7.85 -23.79
N VAL A 30 34.89 8.93 -23.18
CA VAL A 30 35.78 9.85 -22.45
C VAL A 30 36.38 9.17 -21.21
N ILE A 31 35.62 8.34 -20.50
CA ILE A 31 36.11 7.61 -19.32
C ILE A 31 37.16 6.55 -19.72
N THR A 32 36.85 5.73 -20.73
CA THR A 32 37.75 4.65 -21.18
C THR A 32 39.00 5.15 -21.90
N SER A 33 38.96 6.35 -22.49
CA SER A 33 40.14 6.96 -23.11
C SER A 33 41.27 7.23 -22.09
N VAL A 34 40.91 7.54 -20.84
CA VAL A 34 41.88 7.88 -19.78
C VAL A 34 42.46 6.64 -19.12
N GLU A 35 41.70 5.55 -18.99
CA GLU A 35 42.20 4.28 -18.43
C GLU A 35 43.33 3.63 -19.25
N ASN A 36 43.41 3.95 -20.55
CA ASN A 36 44.42 3.40 -21.46
C ASN A 36 45.72 4.22 -21.52
N HIS A 37 45.80 5.37 -20.85
CA HIS A 37 47.00 6.23 -20.83
C HIS A 37 47.70 6.15 -19.47
N ALA A 38 48.97 5.73 -19.48
CA ALA A 38 49.75 5.36 -18.29
C ALA A 38 50.25 6.54 -17.43
N GLU A 39 49.92 7.80 -17.77
CA GLU A 39 50.30 8.96 -16.95
C GLU A 39 49.09 9.86 -16.62
N PRO A 40 48.87 10.20 -15.34
CA PRO A 40 47.71 10.95 -14.86
C PRO A 40 47.85 12.47 -15.01
N GLU A 41 48.80 12.95 -15.80
CA GLU A 41 49.00 14.38 -16.04
C GLU A 41 48.13 14.86 -17.21
N PHE A 42 46.91 15.30 -16.86
CA PHE A 42 46.14 16.28 -17.64
C PHE A 42 45.94 15.94 -19.14
N THR A 43 45.45 14.74 -19.45
CA THR A 43 44.93 14.47 -20.80
C THR A 43 43.60 15.20 -20.99
N SER A 44 43.65 16.39 -21.58
CA SER A 44 42.52 17.18 -22.09
C SER A 44 41.92 16.52 -23.34
N GLN A 45 41.64 15.22 -23.30
CA GLN A 45 41.01 14.54 -24.43
C GLN A 45 39.53 14.93 -24.45
N VAL A 46 39.11 15.50 -25.57
CA VAL A 46 37.74 15.92 -25.82
C VAL A 46 37.08 14.86 -26.69
N VAL A 47 35.98 14.30 -26.22
CA VAL A 47 35.14 13.41 -27.02
C VAL A 47 33.91 14.18 -27.47
N GLU A 48 33.77 14.35 -28.79
CA GLU A 48 32.63 15.04 -29.37
C GLU A 48 31.58 14.05 -29.89
N LYS A 49 30.31 14.35 -29.61
CA LYS A 49 29.14 13.65 -30.13
C LYS A 49 28.20 14.65 -30.80
N THR A 50 27.67 14.28 -31.95
CA THR A 50 26.61 15.02 -32.63
C THR A 50 25.30 14.24 -32.50
N LEU A 51 24.27 14.88 -31.98
CA LEU A 51 22.93 14.32 -31.81
C LEU A 51 22.13 14.40 -33.12
N PHE A 52 20.94 13.78 -33.14
CA PHE A 52 20.08 13.69 -34.34
C PHE A 52 19.66 15.05 -34.91
N ASP A 53 19.54 16.06 -34.06
CA ASP A 53 19.12 17.43 -34.37
C ASP A 53 20.31 18.37 -34.66
N ARG A 54 21.52 17.82 -34.73
CA ARG A 54 22.81 18.54 -34.85
C ARG A 54 23.25 19.28 -33.59
N THR A 55 22.61 19.06 -32.45
CA THR A 55 23.18 19.48 -31.16
C THR A 55 24.51 18.76 -30.95
N THR A 56 25.54 19.51 -30.57
CA THR A 56 26.87 18.97 -30.30
C THR A 56 27.14 18.91 -28.80
N ILE A 57 27.79 17.84 -28.37
CA ILE A 57 28.23 17.63 -26.99
C ILE A 57 29.72 17.32 -27.01
N ALA A 58 30.50 18.06 -26.23
CA ALA A 58 31.91 17.83 -26.01
C ALA A 58 32.14 17.40 -24.56
N PHE A 59 32.52 16.14 -24.35
CA PHE A 59 32.88 15.59 -23.05
C PHE A 59 34.38 15.75 -22.77
N GLN A 60 34.70 16.18 -21.56
CA GLN A 60 36.07 16.35 -21.08
C GLN A 60 36.18 15.80 -19.66
N LEU A 61 37.16 14.94 -19.42
CA LEU A 61 37.47 14.46 -18.07
C LEU A 61 38.55 15.34 -17.45
N PHE A 62 38.30 15.81 -16.23
CA PHE A 62 39.24 16.55 -15.40
C PHE A 62 39.67 15.67 -14.21
N GLY A 63 40.87 15.94 -13.69
CA GLY A 63 41.45 15.19 -12.57
C GLY A 63 40.48 14.99 -11.40
N LYS A 64 40.56 13.82 -10.75
CA LYS A 64 39.64 13.31 -9.71
C LYS A 64 38.25 12.87 -10.20
N GLY A 65 38.09 12.57 -11.50
CA GLY A 65 36.85 11.96 -12.02
C GLY A 65 35.74 12.95 -12.34
N LEU A 66 36.05 14.25 -12.44
CA LEU A 66 35.07 15.27 -12.79
C LEU A 66 34.88 15.31 -14.31
N VAL A 67 33.66 15.11 -14.80
CA VAL A 67 33.34 15.23 -16.22
C VAL A 67 32.67 16.58 -16.49
N LYS A 68 33.19 17.33 -17.47
CA LYS A 68 32.52 18.50 -18.04
C LYS A 68 31.90 18.13 -19.38
N ALA A 69 30.63 18.46 -19.57
CA ALA A 69 29.97 18.39 -20.86
C ALA A 69 29.70 19.82 -21.37
N SER A 70 30.28 20.19 -22.50
CA SER A 70 30.00 21.46 -23.18
C SER A 70 29.04 21.19 -24.33
N CYS A 71 27.85 21.77 -24.29
CA CYS A 71 26.79 21.45 -25.24
C CYS A 71 26.37 22.70 -26.02
N THR A 72 26.15 22.58 -27.33
CA THR A 72 25.64 23.66 -28.19
C THR A 72 24.56 23.13 -29.12
N GLY A 73 23.36 23.70 -29.09
CA GLY A 73 22.26 23.23 -29.92
C GLY A 73 20.88 23.69 -29.45
N LEU A 74 19.86 22.90 -29.73
CA LEU A 74 18.46 23.20 -29.38
C LEU A 74 18.22 23.05 -27.88
N VAL A 75 17.43 23.97 -27.32
CA VAL A 75 17.12 24.00 -25.87
C VAL A 75 16.54 22.67 -25.38
N ASP A 76 15.66 22.05 -26.16
CA ASP A 76 15.04 20.77 -25.79
C ASP A 76 16.09 19.66 -25.65
N SER A 77 17.00 19.54 -26.62
CA SER A 77 18.09 18.56 -26.55
C SER A 77 19.09 18.87 -25.45
N LEU A 78 19.35 20.15 -25.17
CA LEU A 78 20.18 20.55 -24.02
C LEU A 78 19.53 20.11 -22.70
N SER A 79 18.20 20.28 -22.54
CA SER A 79 17.50 19.82 -21.34
C SER A 79 17.54 18.31 -21.17
N GLU A 80 17.31 17.54 -22.24
CA GLU A 80 17.38 16.07 -22.17
C GLU A 80 18.80 15.58 -21.85
N VAL A 81 19.86 16.21 -22.39
CA VAL A 81 21.25 15.88 -22.02
C VAL A 81 21.49 16.09 -20.52
N VAL A 82 20.99 17.19 -19.96
CA VAL A 82 21.10 17.48 -18.52
C VAL A 82 20.32 16.44 -17.70
N GLU A 83 19.12 16.04 -18.13
CA GLU A 83 18.33 15.00 -17.47
C GLU A 83 19.03 13.64 -17.49
N ILE A 84 19.61 13.25 -18.62
CA ILE A 84 20.35 11.99 -18.77
C ILE A 84 21.57 11.96 -17.85
N LEU A 85 22.36 13.04 -17.81
CA LEU A 85 23.53 13.14 -16.94
C LEU A 85 23.13 13.16 -15.46
N SER A 86 22.00 13.81 -15.14
CA SER A 86 21.40 13.82 -13.81
C SER A 86 20.99 12.41 -13.37
N TRP A 87 20.36 11.65 -14.27
CA TRP A 87 19.97 10.27 -14.02
C TRP A 87 21.19 9.35 -13.85
N LEU A 88 22.13 9.39 -14.80
CA LEU A 88 23.34 8.56 -14.78
C LEU A 88 24.13 8.78 -13.50
N GLY A 89 24.38 10.04 -13.13
CA GLY A 89 25.09 10.34 -11.90
C GLY A 89 24.32 9.90 -10.65
N SER A 90 22.99 10.03 -10.62
CA SER A 90 22.19 9.54 -9.49
C SER A 90 22.17 8.02 -9.38
N ALA A 91 22.07 7.31 -10.51
CA ALA A 91 21.93 5.85 -10.57
C ALA A 91 23.26 5.11 -10.36
N LEU A 92 24.37 5.70 -10.79
CA LEU A 92 25.72 5.10 -10.72
C LEU A 92 26.54 5.60 -9.53
N SER A 93 25.99 6.52 -8.72
CA SER A 93 26.63 6.95 -7.47
C SER A 93 26.78 5.79 -6.48
N GLU A 94 27.92 5.69 -5.84
CA GLU A 94 28.14 4.72 -4.76
C GLU A 94 27.23 5.00 -3.57
N SER A 95 26.75 3.95 -2.90
CA SER A 95 26.06 4.08 -1.62
C SER A 95 27.07 4.25 -0.49
N PHE A 96 26.93 5.26 0.36
CA PHE A 96 27.79 5.43 1.54
C PHE A 96 27.48 4.41 2.64
N ASP A 97 26.27 3.84 2.64
CA ASP A 97 25.87 2.76 3.53
C ASP A 97 25.97 1.40 2.80
N PRO A 98 26.82 0.46 3.27
CA PRO A 98 27.00 -0.85 2.65
C PRO A 98 25.85 -1.83 2.91
N GLN A 99 24.88 -1.49 3.77
CA GLN A 99 23.77 -2.37 4.16
C GLN A 99 22.38 -1.80 3.85
N ARG A 100 22.28 -0.58 3.29
CA ARG A 100 20.99 0.06 3.03
C ARG A 100 20.82 0.44 1.57
N VAL A 101 19.56 0.55 1.18
CA VAL A 101 19.17 1.16 -0.09
C VAL A 101 19.37 2.67 0.06
N SER A 102 20.23 3.26 -0.78
CA SER A 102 20.42 4.72 -0.82
C SER A 102 19.49 5.34 -1.86
N HIS A 103 18.91 6.48 -1.52
CA HIS A 103 18.06 7.25 -2.42
C HIS A 103 18.85 8.48 -2.88
N ARG A 104 19.02 8.62 -4.19
CA ARG A 104 19.85 9.64 -4.82
C ARG A 104 19.02 10.58 -5.67
N ARG A 105 19.30 11.88 -5.56
CA ARG A 105 18.70 12.93 -6.40
C ARG A 105 19.79 13.80 -7.00
N ALA A 106 19.62 14.18 -8.25
CA ALA A 106 20.43 15.22 -8.85
C ALA A 106 19.85 16.60 -8.51
N GLN A 107 20.72 17.53 -8.14
CA GLN A 107 20.40 18.93 -7.93
C GLN A 107 21.22 19.78 -8.90
N LEU A 108 20.53 20.64 -9.64
CA LEU A 108 21.13 21.64 -10.51
C LEU A 108 21.47 22.88 -9.69
N VAL A 109 22.74 23.27 -9.69
CA VAL A 109 23.22 24.49 -9.05
C VAL A 109 23.83 25.39 -10.11
N LEU A 110 23.34 26.62 -10.21
CA LEU A 110 23.96 27.63 -11.05
C LEU A 110 25.26 28.10 -10.38
N ARG A 111 26.39 27.89 -11.04
CA ARG A 111 27.67 28.36 -10.55
C ARG A 111 27.98 29.73 -11.14
N GLU A 112 27.80 30.77 -10.34
CA GLU A 112 28.24 32.12 -10.67
C GLU A 112 29.77 32.20 -10.50
N ASN A 113 30.50 32.31 -11.61
CA ASN A 113 31.95 32.51 -11.58
C ASN A 113 32.25 33.94 -11.10
N LYS A 114 32.69 34.09 -9.84
CA LYS A 114 33.10 35.38 -9.26
C LYS A 114 34.51 35.83 -9.66
N THR A 115 35.22 35.07 -10.50
CA THR A 115 36.61 35.36 -10.89
C THR A 115 36.81 35.25 -12.41
N LEU A 116 37.17 36.39 -13.01
CA LEU A 116 37.53 36.68 -14.41
C LEU A 116 36.46 36.47 -15.50
N ASN A 117 36.28 37.53 -16.29
CA ASN A 117 35.25 37.81 -17.30
C ASN A 117 35.26 36.91 -18.57
N SER A 118 35.67 35.65 -18.51
CA SER A 118 35.83 34.83 -19.75
C SER A 118 35.15 33.47 -19.75
N ASP A 119 34.69 32.94 -18.61
CA ASP A 119 34.03 31.63 -18.59
C ASP A 119 32.50 31.79 -18.64
N PRO A 120 31.80 31.10 -19.57
CA PRO A 120 30.35 31.13 -19.64
C PRO A 120 29.73 30.54 -18.36
N PRO A 121 28.50 30.96 -17.99
CA PRO A 121 27.80 30.40 -16.85
C PRO A 121 27.69 28.88 -16.99
N CYS A 122 28.05 28.14 -15.94
CA CYS A 122 27.99 26.68 -15.92
C CYS A 122 26.97 26.17 -14.92
N LEU A 123 26.30 25.08 -15.29
CA LEU A 123 25.42 24.33 -14.40
C LEU A 123 26.25 23.23 -13.76
N GLU A 124 26.23 23.18 -12.43
CA GLU A 124 26.86 22.12 -11.64
C GLU A 124 25.79 21.11 -11.22
N LEU A 125 26.00 19.84 -11.54
CA LEU A 125 25.18 18.74 -11.07
C LEU A 125 25.74 18.19 -9.76
N LYS A 126 24.97 18.32 -8.68
CA LYS A 126 25.28 17.74 -7.37
C LYS A 126 24.38 16.53 -7.11
N PHE A 127 24.94 15.46 -6.55
CA PHE A 127 24.19 14.24 -6.24
C PHE A 127 24.02 14.11 -4.73
N LEU A 128 22.79 14.28 -4.26
CA LEU A 128 22.44 14.29 -2.84
C LEU A 128 21.91 12.92 -2.42
N GLU A 129 22.14 12.54 -1.16
CA GLU A 129 21.48 11.40 -0.53
C GLU A 129 20.34 11.89 0.36
N ASP A 130 19.20 11.21 0.35
CA ASP A 130 17.98 11.62 1.10
C ASP A 130 18.16 11.71 2.63
N GLY A 131 19.34 11.35 3.17
CA GLY A 131 19.73 11.60 4.57
C GLY A 131 20.05 13.07 4.89
N ASP A 132 20.46 13.86 3.88
CA ASP A 132 20.88 15.25 4.08
C ASP A 132 19.77 16.28 3.81
N SER A 133 18.69 15.91 3.11
CA SER A 133 17.77 16.90 2.51
C SER A 133 16.42 17.08 3.22
N LEU A 134 15.89 16.10 3.96
CA LEU A 134 14.58 16.29 4.60
C LEU A 134 14.67 17.25 5.79
N ALA A 135 15.74 17.18 6.59
CA ALA A 135 15.93 18.07 7.73
C ALA A 135 16.10 19.56 7.31
N GLU A 136 16.81 19.83 6.21
CA GLU A 136 16.98 21.20 5.70
C GLU A 136 15.73 21.74 5.00
N GLU A 137 14.98 20.90 4.28
CA GLU A 137 13.76 21.32 3.57
C GLU A 137 12.57 21.52 4.54
N PHE A 138 12.45 20.70 5.59
CA PHE A 138 11.48 20.92 6.68
C PHE A 138 11.84 22.14 7.55
N SER A 139 13.13 22.42 7.76
CA SER A 139 13.60 23.63 8.44
C SER A 139 13.25 24.91 7.67
N ARG A 140 13.25 24.86 6.33
CA ARG A 140 12.83 25.98 5.46
C ARG A 140 11.31 26.18 5.42
N LEU A 141 10.52 25.14 5.67
CA LEU A 141 9.06 25.18 5.70
C LEU A 141 8.46 25.50 7.08
N GLY A 142 9.29 25.74 8.10
CA GLY A 142 8.83 26.20 9.42
C GLY A 142 8.00 25.17 10.20
N VAL A 143 8.05 23.89 9.84
CA VAL A 143 7.37 22.83 10.58
C VAL A 143 8.26 22.44 11.76
N LYS A 144 7.91 22.92 12.96
CA LYS A 144 8.55 22.47 14.20
C LYS A 144 8.18 21.00 14.45
N GLU A 145 9.17 20.13 14.51
CA GLU A 145 8.99 18.76 15.00
C GLU A 145 8.47 18.81 16.45
N GLY A 146 7.35 18.12 16.70
CA GLY A 146 6.95 17.76 18.05
C GLY A 146 7.93 16.73 18.64
N PRO A 147 8.04 16.62 19.98
CA PRO A 147 9.03 15.77 20.61
C PRO A 147 8.86 14.30 20.18
N ALA A 148 10.00 13.68 19.86
CA ALA A 148 10.11 12.30 19.40
C ALA A 148 9.35 11.31 20.32
N PRO A 149 8.63 10.32 19.77
CA PRO A 149 8.09 9.24 20.58
C PRO A 149 9.23 8.42 21.18
N LEU A 150 9.15 8.20 22.49
CA LEU A 150 10.02 7.32 23.27
C LEU A 150 10.19 5.96 22.60
N GLU A 151 11.44 5.51 22.53
CA GLU A 151 11.84 4.21 22.01
C GLU A 151 11.13 3.07 22.76
N VAL A 152 10.28 2.32 22.06
CA VAL A 152 9.70 1.07 22.53
C VAL A 152 10.52 -0.09 21.94
N PRO A 153 10.88 -1.12 22.73
CA PRO A 153 11.69 -2.24 22.26
C PRO A 153 11.06 -2.97 21.07
N VAL A 154 11.86 -3.20 20.04
CA VAL A 154 11.52 -3.90 18.80
C VAL A 154 11.10 -5.34 19.09
N ALA A 155 9.82 -5.65 18.91
CA ALA A 155 9.35 -7.02 18.73
C ALA A 155 9.79 -7.54 17.33
N PRO A 156 10.19 -8.82 17.19
CA PRO A 156 10.71 -9.32 15.94
C PRO A 156 9.60 -9.70 14.95
N VAL A 157 9.93 -9.56 13.66
CA VAL A 157 9.22 -10.05 12.46
C VAL A 157 8.00 -9.23 12.00
N ASN A 158 8.28 -8.08 11.39
CA ASN A 158 7.36 -7.52 10.39
C ASN A 158 7.26 -8.49 9.18
N PRO A 159 6.07 -8.86 8.69
CA PRO A 159 5.94 -9.62 7.45
C PRO A 159 6.50 -8.82 6.26
N PRO A 160 7.10 -9.48 5.24
CA PRO A 160 7.82 -8.79 4.18
C PRO A 160 6.88 -7.94 3.34
N ARG A 161 7.07 -6.61 3.34
CA ARG A 161 6.27 -5.59 2.62
C ARG A 161 6.42 -5.64 1.08
N GLY A 162 6.64 -6.81 0.49
CA GLY A 162 7.12 -6.96 -0.89
C GLY A 162 8.58 -6.54 -1.04
N ASP A 163 9.34 -6.50 0.06
CA ASP A 163 10.72 -6.03 0.12
C ASP A 163 11.77 -7.15 -0.04
N CYS A 164 11.35 -8.37 -0.38
CA CYS A 164 12.26 -9.52 -0.51
C CYS A 164 13.40 -9.29 -1.53
N TRP A 165 13.19 -8.43 -2.53
CA TRP A 165 14.20 -8.05 -3.52
C TRP A 165 15.41 -7.32 -2.92
N LYS A 166 15.24 -6.60 -1.79
CA LYS A 166 16.33 -5.84 -1.17
C LYS A 166 17.49 -6.76 -0.79
N ARG A 167 17.20 -7.99 -0.36
CA ARG A 167 18.21 -8.99 0.01
C ARG A 167 18.95 -9.60 -1.18
N ALA A 168 18.45 -9.42 -2.41
CA ALA A 168 19.15 -9.84 -3.61
C ALA A 168 20.24 -8.84 -4.04
N LEU A 169 20.27 -7.65 -3.42
CA LEU A 169 21.19 -6.56 -3.70
C LEU A 169 21.91 -6.19 -2.41
N LYS A 170 23.19 -5.83 -2.49
CA LYS A 170 23.96 -5.49 -1.27
C LYS A 170 23.64 -4.07 -0.78
N ASN A 171 23.90 -3.08 -1.62
CA ASN A 171 23.79 -1.64 -1.32
C ASN A 171 23.32 -0.86 -2.55
N PRO A 172 22.11 -1.11 -3.07
CA PRO A 172 21.67 -0.47 -4.30
C PRO A 172 21.41 1.02 -4.10
N ALA A 173 21.89 1.84 -5.05
CA ALA A 173 21.51 3.24 -5.19
C ALA A 173 20.25 3.35 -6.07
N VAL A 174 19.28 4.13 -5.64
CA VAL A 174 18.02 4.36 -6.34
C VAL A 174 17.92 5.82 -6.74
N ALA A 175 18.02 6.08 -8.04
CA ALA A 175 17.76 7.40 -8.62
C ALA A 175 16.28 7.76 -8.46
N VAL A 176 16.00 8.85 -7.75
CA VAL A 176 14.64 9.34 -7.45
C VAL A 176 14.26 10.47 -8.39
N GLY A 177 12.99 10.51 -8.80
CA GLY A 177 12.44 11.58 -9.64
C GLY A 177 12.43 11.27 -11.14
N PHE A 178 12.89 10.08 -11.54
CA PHE A 178 12.96 9.66 -12.94
C PHE A 178 11.82 8.70 -13.31
N PRO A 179 11.35 8.73 -14.57
CA PRO A 179 10.18 7.97 -14.99
C PRO A 179 10.47 6.47 -15.03
N VAL A 180 9.44 5.68 -14.73
CA VAL A 180 9.41 4.22 -14.92
C VAL A 180 8.08 3.84 -15.57
N PRO A 181 7.96 2.65 -16.19
CA PRO A 181 6.71 2.21 -16.78
C PRO A 181 5.58 2.20 -15.73
N ARG A 182 4.41 2.66 -16.14
CA ARG A 182 3.24 2.69 -15.25
C ARG A 182 2.86 1.25 -14.84
N ARG A 183 2.34 1.15 -13.61
CA ARG A 183 1.77 -0.07 -13.03
C ARG A 183 0.71 0.30 -12.00
N ALA A 184 -0.22 -0.61 -11.70
CA ALA A 184 -1.29 -0.34 -10.76
C ALA A 184 -0.76 0.09 -9.38
N PRO A 185 -1.42 1.04 -8.67
CA PRO A 185 -0.91 1.63 -7.43
C PRO A 185 -0.61 0.64 -6.30
N LYS A 186 -1.28 -0.51 -6.30
CA LYS A 186 -1.13 -1.57 -5.28
C LYS A 186 0.03 -2.53 -5.58
N VAL A 187 0.58 -2.49 -6.79
CA VAL A 187 1.63 -3.41 -7.24
C VAL A 187 3.00 -2.92 -6.79
N ARG A 188 3.54 -3.60 -5.77
CA ARG A 188 4.86 -3.31 -5.16
C ARG A 188 5.93 -4.26 -5.70
N GLY A 189 7.19 -3.95 -5.39
CA GLY A 189 8.35 -4.73 -5.80
C GLY A 189 9.25 -4.01 -6.80
N LEU A 190 10.39 -4.62 -7.09
CA LEU A 190 11.37 -4.21 -8.07
C LEU A 190 10.98 -4.75 -9.44
N GLU A 191 10.72 -3.86 -10.40
CA GLU A 191 10.61 -4.27 -11.80
C GLU A 191 11.99 -4.60 -12.35
N ILE A 192 12.18 -5.81 -12.86
CA ILE A 192 13.49 -6.34 -13.22
C ILE A 192 13.33 -7.32 -14.39
N SER A 193 14.32 -7.43 -15.27
CA SER A 193 14.28 -8.43 -16.33
C SER A 193 14.51 -9.85 -15.79
N LEU A 194 13.95 -10.85 -16.48
CA LEU A 194 14.16 -12.26 -16.13
C LEU A 194 15.65 -12.64 -16.15
N ASP A 195 16.42 -12.07 -17.08
CA ASP A 195 17.85 -12.29 -17.20
C ASP A 195 18.61 -11.70 -16.01
N ALA A 196 18.27 -10.48 -15.58
CA ALA A 196 18.89 -9.88 -14.40
C ALA A 196 18.55 -10.68 -13.13
N MET A 197 17.32 -11.18 -13.00
CA MET A 197 16.95 -12.09 -11.91
C MET A 197 17.79 -13.37 -11.91
N ALA A 198 17.97 -14.00 -13.08
CA ALA A 198 18.79 -15.20 -13.22
C ALA A 198 20.25 -14.93 -12.84
N LEU A 199 20.81 -13.80 -13.26
CA LEU A 199 22.16 -13.37 -12.91
C LEU A 199 22.32 -13.14 -11.41
N LEU A 200 21.40 -12.40 -10.78
CA LEU A 200 21.46 -12.10 -9.33
C LEU A 200 21.43 -13.36 -8.45
N VAL A 201 20.68 -14.39 -8.87
CA VAL A 201 20.58 -15.65 -8.14
C VAL A 201 21.67 -16.65 -8.54
N GLY A 202 22.40 -16.39 -9.63
CA GLY A 202 23.32 -17.37 -10.21
C GLY A 202 22.59 -18.60 -10.78
N ALA A 203 21.40 -18.41 -11.33
CA ALA A 203 20.59 -19.46 -11.92
C ALA A 203 20.99 -19.69 -13.39
N PRO A 204 21.45 -20.89 -13.78
CA PRO A 204 21.87 -21.16 -15.17
C PRO A 204 20.69 -21.33 -16.13
N ARG A 205 19.48 -21.57 -15.60
CA ARG A 205 18.26 -21.76 -16.38
C ARG A 205 17.02 -21.51 -15.53
N LEU A 206 15.93 -21.17 -16.21
CA LEU A 206 14.59 -21.27 -15.65
C LEU A 206 14.17 -22.74 -15.57
N ALA A 207 13.82 -23.20 -14.38
CA ALA A 207 13.39 -24.58 -14.13
C ALA A 207 11.89 -24.63 -13.82
N LEU A 208 11.23 -25.71 -14.25
CA LEU A 208 9.90 -26.08 -13.79
C LEU A 208 10.05 -27.18 -12.73
N PHE A 209 9.66 -26.90 -11.50
CA PHE A 209 9.68 -27.84 -10.40
C PHE A 209 8.26 -27.98 -9.84
N ASN A 210 7.70 -29.20 -9.89
CA ASN A 210 6.30 -29.49 -9.54
C ASN A 210 5.29 -28.56 -10.25
N GLY A 211 5.51 -28.26 -11.55
CA GLY A 211 4.62 -27.38 -12.31
C GLY A 211 4.83 -25.87 -12.09
N HIS A 212 5.78 -25.48 -11.23
CA HIS A 212 6.04 -24.08 -10.92
C HIS A 212 7.40 -23.60 -11.43
N ALA A 213 7.44 -22.35 -11.87
CA ALA A 213 8.63 -21.72 -12.40
C ALA A 213 9.56 -21.22 -11.28
N VAL A 214 10.83 -21.64 -11.34
CA VAL A 214 11.85 -21.31 -10.34
C VAL A 214 13.18 -20.99 -11.04
N LEU A 215 13.76 -19.84 -10.68
CA LEU A 215 15.16 -19.52 -10.94
C LEU A 215 15.96 -19.88 -9.68
N LYS A 216 16.91 -20.79 -9.78
CA LYS A 216 17.62 -21.30 -8.60
C LYS A 216 19.12 -21.38 -8.79
N GLY A 217 19.85 -20.76 -7.87
CA GLY A 217 21.29 -20.88 -7.69
C GLY A 217 21.65 -21.87 -6.58
N HIS A 218 22.81 -21.71 -5.96
CA HIS A 218 23.27 -22.60 -4.91
C HIS A 218 22.45 -22.45 -3.61
N ASN A 219 22.46 -21.24 -3.02
CA ASN A 219 21.83 -20.89 -1.74
C ASN A 219 20.62 -19.95 -1.88
N ALA A 220 20.27 -19.54 -3.10
CA ALA A 220 19.17 -18.63 -3.38
C ALA A 220 18.23 -19.15 -4.47
N ALA A 221 16.98 -18.70 -4.43
CA ALA A 221 15.97 -18.97 -5.44
C ALA A 221 15.04 -17.75 -5.60
N MET A 222 14.55 -17.56 -6.82
CA MET A 222 13.37 -16.74 -7.11
C MET A 222 12.26 -17.65 -7.61
N VAL A 223 11.12 -17.58 -6.95
CA VAL A 223 9.95 -18.43 -7.21
C VAL A 223 8.83 -17.58 -7.79
N LEU A 224 8.24 -18.01 -8.90
CA LEU A 224 7.06 -17.36 -9.44
C LEU A 224 5.88 -17.63 -8.49
N ALA A 225 5.40 -16.57 -7.85
CA ALA A 225 4.44 -16.65 -6.77
C ALA A 225 3.02 -16.35 -7.25
N ALA A 226 2.84 -15.34 -8.10
CA ALA A 226 1.53 -14.90 -8.58
C ALA A 226 1.64 -14.20 -9.95
N GLU A 227 0.50 -13.95 -10.56
CA GLU A 227 0.34 -13.02 -11.67
C GLU A 227 -0.53 -11.86 -11.19
N SER A 228 -0.09 -10.62 -11.45
CA SER A 228 -0.85 -9.44 -11.10
C SER A 228 -2.03 -9.23 -12.08
N PRO A 229 -3.04 -8.43 -11.70
CA PRO A 229 -4.10 -8.02 -12.63
C PRO A 229 -3.59 -7.35 -13.91
N ASP A 230 -2.39 -6.74 -13.85
CA ASP A 230 -1.73 -6.07 -14.98
C ASP A 230 -0.88 -7.05 -15.83
N GLN A 231 -1.10 -8.36 -15.72
CA GLN A 231 -0.33 -9.41 -16.39
C GLN A 231 1.18 -9.38 -16.07
N MET A 232 1.55 -8.86 -14.90
CA MET A 232 2.94 -8.88 -14.44
C MET A 232 3.21 -10.09 -13.56
N MET A 233 4.33 -10.75 -13.81
CA MET A 233 4.74 -11.95 -13.09
C MET A 233 5.41 -11.56 -11.76
N LEU A 234 4.82 -11.96 -10.64
CA LEU A 234 5.29 -11.64 -9.29
C LEU A 234 6.19 -12.76 -8.77
N TRP A 235 7.40 -12.41 -8.38
CA TRP A 235 8.42 -13.34 -7.91
C TRP A 235 8.76 -13.09 -6.44
N HIS A 236 9.01 -14.18 -5.72
CA HIS A 236 9.50 -14.17 -4.35
C HIS A 236 10.97 -14.57 -4.29
N PHE A 237 11.80 -13.79 -3.60
CA PHE A 237 13.21 -14.10 -3.36
C PHE A 237 13.39 -14.84 -2.04
N ILE A 238 14.07 -15.99 -2.09
CA ILE A 238 14.40 -16.84 -0.94
C ILE A 238 15.92 -17.05 -0.95
N CYS A 239 16.57 -16.87 0.21
CA CYS A 239 18.00 -17.07 0.36
C CYS A 239 18.33 -17.67 1.73
N ASN A 240 19.29 -18.60 1.74
CA ASN A 240 19.98 -19.09 2.92
C ASN A 240 21.17 -18.17 3.22
N GLU A 241 21.05 -17.38 4.29
CA GLU A 241 22.06 -16.37 4.66
C GLU A 241 23.36 -16.99 5.18
N ASP A 242 23.30 -18.22 5.69
CA ASP A 242 24.47 -19.01 6.08
C ASP A 242 25.28 -19.53 4.87
N GLY A 243 24.82 -19.25 3.64
CA GLY A 243 25.45 -19.71 2.41
C GLY A 243 25.18 -21.18 2.09
N SER A 244 24.40 -21.88 2.91
CA SER A 244 24.11 -23.30 2.71
C SER A 244 23.25 -23.52 1.47
N ARG A 245 23.38 -24.71 0.87
CA ARG A 245 22.58 -25.08 -0.30
C ARG A 245 21.08 -25.04 0.02
N LEU A 246 20.32 -24.26 -0.74
CA LEU A 246 18.86 -24.25 -0.71
C LEU A 246 18.34 -25.42 -1.56
N PRO A 247 17.62 -26.42 -1.03
CA PRO A 247 17.05 -27.50 -1.85
C PRO A 247 15.74 -27.06 -2.54
N TYR A 248 15.39 -27.64 -3.69
CA TYR A 248 14.08 -27.40 -4.32
C TYR A 248 12.90 -27.83 -3.45
N SER A 249 13.11 -28.80 -2.55
CA SER A 249 12.11 -29.30 -1.61
C SER A 249 11.90 -28.39 -0.38
N ASP A 250 12.60 -27.26 -0.29
CA ASP A 250 12.49 -26.33 0.83
C ASP A 250 11.04 -25.88 1.05
N PRO A 251 10.53 -25.90 2.29
CA PRO A 251 9.15 -25.50 2.59
C PRO A 251 8.81 -24.09 2.10
N ARG A 252 9.76 -23.14 2.13
CA ARG A 252 9.54 -21.75 1.67
C ARG A 252 9.29 -21.68 0.17
N ILE A 253 9.90 -22.57 -0.62
CA ILE A 253 9.63 -22.67 -2.06
C ILE A 253 8.21 -23.18 -2.26
N LYS A 254 7.82 -24.24 -1.54
CA LYS A 254 6.48 -24.85 -1.63
C LYS A 254 5.35 -23.90 -1.21
N SER A 255 5.56 -23.14 -0.14
CA SER A 255 4.56 -22.23 0.40
C SER A 255 4.39 -20.95 -0.41
N SER A 256 5.30 -20.67 -1.35
CA SER A 256 5.27 -19.45 -2.16
C SER A 256 4.48 -19.60 -3.46
N PHE A 257 4.08 -20.82 -3.81
CA PHE A 257 3.33 -21.09 -5.04
C PHE A 257 1.85 -20.75 -4.85
N VAL A 258 1.35 -19.74 -5.57
CA VAL A 258 -0.10 -19.44 -5.64
C VAL A 258 -0.68 -19.76 -7.02
N VAL A 259 0.17 -19.89 -8.04
CA VAL A 259 -0.26 -20.21 -9.41
C VAL A 259 -0.24 -21.72 -9.65
N GLU A 260 -1.41 -22.31 -9.89
CA GLU A 260 -1.54 -23.65 -10.45
C GLU A 260 -1.02 -23.66 -11.90
N GLU A 261 -0.09 -24.56 -12.19
CA GLU A 261 0.50 -24.88 -13.50
C GLU A 261 0.68 -23.70 -14.47
N VAL A 262 1.90 -23.15 -14.52
CA VAL A 262 2.26 -22.25 -15.64
C VAL A 262 2.56 -23.08 -16.88
N SER A 263 1.54 -23.25 -17.72
CA SER A 263 1.56 -24.08 -18.93
C SER A 263 2.34 -23.49 -20.11
N ALA A 264 3.03 -22.35 -19.98
CA ALA A 264 3.88 -21.82 -21.06
C ALA A 264 5.11 -21.03 -20.55
N LEU A 265 6.30 -21.64 -20.65
CA LEU A 265 7.59 -20.96 -20.47
C LEU A 265 7.75 -19.72 -21.37
N GLU A 266 7.16 -19.77 -22.58
CA GLU A 266 7.15 -18.65 -23.52
C GLU A 266 6.45 -17.41 -22.95
N ARG A 267 5.35 -17.61 -22.21
CA ARG A 267 4.64 -16.51 -21.56
C ARG A 267 5.50 -15.85 -20.48
N ILE A 268 6.28 -16.65 -19.75
CA ILE A 268 7.20 -16.14 -18.74
C ILE A 268 8.28 -15.28 -19.41
N ARG A 269 8.83 -15.69 -20.55
CA ARG A 269 9.90 -14.94 -21.23
C ARG A 269 9.47 -13.57 -21.74
N GLY A 270 8.21 -13.44 -22.19
CA GLY A 270 7.67 -12.19 -22.73
C GLY A 270 7.02 -11.25 -21.70
N ALA A 271 6.90 -11.68 -20.45
CA ALA A 271 6.18 -10.91 -19.44
C ALA A 271 7.05 -9.81 -18.79
N ARG A 272 6.38 -8.84 -18.16
CA ARG A 272 7.04 -7.93 -17.20
C ARG A 272 7.14 -8.64 -15.86
N HIS A 273 8.31 -8.56 -15.21
CA HIS A 273 8.55 -9.25 -13.95
C HIS A 273 8.72 -8.26 -12.80
N LEU A 274 8.15 -8.64 -11.66
CA LEU A 274 8.26 -7.92 -10.41
C LEU A 274 8.84 -8.83 -9.35
N LEU A 275 9.99 -8.47 -8.81
CA LEU A 275 10.56 -9.11 -7.64
C LEU A 275 10.10 -8.38 -6.39
N GLY A 276 9.22 -8.99 -5.61
CA GLY A 276 8.62 -8.32 -4.46
C GLY A 276 7.29 -8.93 -4.09
N TRP A 277 7.37 -10.07 -3.39
CA TRP A 277 6.20 -10.79 -2.91
C TRP A 277 6.11 -10.74 -1.39
N ALA A 278 4.88 -10.64 -0.88
CA ALA A 278 4.57 -10.69 0.53
C ALA A 278 3.86 -12.02 0.81
N SER A 279 4.44 -12.84 1.69
CA SER A 279 3.87 -14.13 2.09
C SER A 279 2.67 -14.01 3.00
N ASN A 280 2.47 -12.84 3.59
CA ASN A 280 1.34 -12.55 4.47
C ASN A 280 0.90 -11.10 4.25
N VAL A 281 -0.41 -10.90 4.07
CA VAL A 281 -1.06 -9.60 4.02
C VAL A 281 -2.02 -9.57 5.19
N SER A 282 -1.72 -8.72 6.18
CA SER A 282 -2.60 -8.54 7.33
C SER A 282 -3.70 -7.53 7.05
N TYR A 283 -4.96 -7.96 7.17
CA TYR A 283 -6.13 -7.10 7.13
C TYR A 283 -6.38 -6.53 8.53
N ASN A 284 -5.76 -5.40 8.83
CA ASN A 284 -5.91 -4.77 10.14
C ASN A 284 -7.26 -4.03 10.30
N ILE A 285 -7.96 -3.68 9.22
CA ILE A 285 -9.25 -2.98 9.31
C ILE A 285 -10.28 -3.92 9.94
N GLY A 286 -10.83 -3.52 11.09
CA GLY A 286 -11.74 -4.34 11.90
C GLY A 286 -11.06 -5.41 12.76
N SER A 287 -9.73 -5.48 12.75
CA SER A 287 -8.95 -6.37 13.61
C SER A 287 -8.89 -5.84 15.04
N PRO A 288 -8.87 -6.69 16.09
CA PRO A 288 -8.54 -6.26 17.46
C PRO A 288 -7.15 -5.61 17.57
N LEU A 289 -6.27 -5.82 16.58
CA LEU A 289 -4.92 -5.24 16.55
C LEU A 289 -4.87 -3.81 15.98
N ALA A 290 -5.98 -3.28 15.47
CA ALA A 290 -6.03 -1.90 14.99
C ALA A 290 -6.04 -0.90 16.15
N ASP A 291 -5.56 0.31 15.86
CA ASP A 291 -5.70 1.44 16.78
C ASP A 291 -7.11 2.02 16.66
N TYR A 292 -7.88 1.94 17.75
CA TYR A 292 -9.25 2.46 17.85
C TYR A 292 -9.32 3.83 18.53
N LYS A 293 -8.17 4.49 18.76
CA LYS A 293 -8.12 5.88 19.26
C LYS A 293 -8.46 6.86 18.13
N ILE A 294 -9.71 6.82 17.70
CA ILE A 294 -10.22 7.63 16.60
C ILE A 294 -10.72 8.96 17.17
N GLY A 295 -10.00 10.03 16.83
CA GLY A 295 -10.39 11.40 17.18
C GLY A 295 -11.51 11.94 16.30
N TRP A 296 -12.10 13.04 16.74
CA TRP A 296 -13.12 13.73 15.95
C TRP A 296 -12.50 14.38 14.70
N SER A 297 -13.10 14.09 13.55
CA SER A 297 -12.82 14.71 12.26
C SER A 297 -13.57 16.04 12.17
N ASP A 298 -12.85 17.16 12.18
CA ASP A 298 -13.37 18.52 12.04
C ASP A 298 -14.40 18.65 10.88
N PRO A 299 -15.62 19.18 11.09
CA PRO A 299 -16.73 19.24 10.14
C PRO A 299 -16.42 20.10 8.91
N ASP A 300 -15.40 20.94 8.97
CA ASP A 300 -15.03 21.84 7.87
C ASP A 300 -14.44 21.11 6.64
N HIS A 301 -14.27 19.78 6.67
CA HIS A 301 -13.81 18.99 5.51
C HIS A 301 -14.90 18.60 4.51
N ALA A 302 -16.18 18.77 4.84
CA ALA A 302 -17.28 18.58 3.89
C ALA A 302 -17.53 19.89 3.12
N GLY A 303 -16.76 20.13 2.05
CA GLY A 303 -16.97 21.30 1.19
C GLY A 303 -18.32 21.25 0.44
N PRO A 304 -18.82 22.39 -0.08
CA PRO A 304 -20.02 22.43 -0.91
C PRO A 304 -19.92 21.43 -2.08
N GLY A 305 -20.92 20.57 -2.24
CA GLY A 305 -20.91 19.49 -3.22
C GLY A 305 -20.45 18.12 -2.69
N CYS A 306 -20.22 17.99 -1.38
CA CYS A 306 -20.04 16.69 -0.74
C CYS A 306 -21.36 15.90 -0.75
N ALA A 307 -21.32 14.61 -1.11
CA ALA A 307 -22.51 13.78 -1.24
C ALA A 307 -23.37 13.77 0.04
N LEU A 308 -22.80 13.98 1.23
CA LEU A 308 -23.53 13.93 2.50
C LEU A 308 -24.13 15.27 2.98
N GLU A 309 -24.03 16.34 2.18
CA GLU A 309 -24.43 17.72 2.55
C GLU A 309 -25.91 17.86 2.96
N LYS A 310 -26.77 16.88 2.65
CA LYS A 310 -28.21 16.88 2.98
C LYS A 310 -28.70 15.62 3.69
N VAL A 311 -27.79 14.77 4.16
CA VAL A 311 -28.16 13.52 4.81
C VAL A 311 -28.22 13.72 6.31
N VAL A 312 -29.42 13.59 6.89
CA VAL A 312 -29.58 13.43 8.33
C VAL A 312 -29.66 11.94 8.61
N ILE A 313 -28.53 11.35 9.00
CA ILE A 313 -28.51 9.98 9.55
C ILE A 313 -28.82 10.09 11.03
N SER A 314 -30.10 10.01 11.38
CA SER A 314 -30.54 10.01 12.78
C SER A 314 -30.27 8.66 13.42
N GLY A 315 -29.13 8.52 14.10
CA GLY A 315 -28.81 7.38 14.97
C GLY A 315 -29.43 7.47 16.38
N GLY A 316 -30.62 8.04 16.51
CA GLY A 316 -31.30 8.23 17.79
C GLY A 316 -31.92 6.93 18.34
N PRO A 317 -32.26 6.87 19.65
CA PRO A 317 -32.81 5.67 20.32
C PRO A 317 -34.26 5.35 19.92
N GLU A 318 -34.74 5.86 18.79
CA GLU A 318 -36.06 5.54 18.23
C GLU A 318 -36.01 4.17 17.56
N PHE A 319 -35.78 3.14 18.38
CA PHE A 319 -36.41 1.88 18.09
C PHE A 319 -37.91 2.18 18.00
N LEU A 320 -38.56 1.77 16.91
CA LEU A 320 -39.97 1.43 16.98
C LEU A 320 -40.10 0.18 17.87
N THR A 321 -39.76 0.31 19.16
CA THR A 321 -40.26 -0.54 20.23
C THR A 321 -41.75 -0.24 20.23
N ALA A 322 -42.47 -0.93 19.36
CA ALA A 322 -43.91 -0.95 19.42
C ALA A 322 -44.25 -1.35 20.84
N ALA A 323 -44.76 -0.41 21.64
CA ALA A 323 -45.29 -0.61 22.98
C ALA A 323 -46.55 -1.53 22.98
N PHE A 324 -46.76 -2.24 21.87
CA PHE A 324 -47.80 -3.21 21.60
C PHE A 324 -47.11 -4.45 21.04
N GLU A 325 -47.14 -5.55 21.77
CA GLU A 325 -46.66 -6.85 21.29
C GLU A 325 -47.55 -7.36 20.14
N PHE A 326 -47.23 -6.98 18.91
CA PHE A 326 -47.79 -7.64 17.75
C PHE A 326 -47.06 -8.97 17.52
N SER A 327 -47.69 -10.06 17.94
CA SER A 327 -47.23 -11.41 17.61
C SER A 327 -47.63 -11.76 16.17
N LEU A 328 -46.68 -11.76 15.26
CA LEU A 328 -46.92 -12.13 13.86
C LEU A 328 -47.08 -13.67 13.75
N GLY A 329 -48.31 -14.13 13.45
CA GLY A 329 -48.63 -15.55 13.32
C GLY A 329 -47.87 -16.23 12.18
N ARG A 330 -47.69 -17.56 12.25
CA ARG A 330 -46.99 -18.32 11.19
C ARG A 330 -47.63 -18.15 9.80
N LYS A 331 -48.95 -17.89 9.74
CA LYS A 331 -49.69 -17.66 8.48
C LYS A 331 -49.51 -16.24 7.93
N ASP A 332 -49.14 -15.28 8.77
CA ASP A 332 -49.04 -13.86 8.43
C ASP A 332 -47.62 -13.49 7.94
N LYS A 333 -46.68 -14.44 8.00
CA LYS A 333 -45.32 -14.29 7.47
C LYS A 333 -45.32 -14.54 5.97
N ALA A 334 -45.40 -13.46 5.18
CA ALA A 334 -45.19 -13.54 3.75
C ALA A 334 -43.83 -14.21 3.45
N PRO A 335 -43.78 -15.27 2.60
CA PRO A 335 -42.57 -16.05 2.35
C PRO A 335 -41.50 -15.29 1.55
N VAL A 336 -41.89 -14.22 0.84
CA VAL A 336 -40.98 -13.36 0.06
C VAL A 336 -40.12 -12.47 0.97
N ILE A 337 -40.63 -12.10 2.15
CA ILE A 337 -39.94 -11.19 3.07
C ILE A 337 -38.98 -12.01 3.94
N LYS A 338 -37.68 -11.82 3.71
CA LYS A 338 -36.62 -12.39 4.53
C LYS A 338 -36.58 -11.71 5.90
N ARG A 339 -36.49 -12.51 6.97
CA ARG A 339 -36.55 -12.03 8.36
C ARG A 339 -35.50 -12.73 9.20
N GLY A 340 -34.98 -12.03 10.21
CA GLY A 340 -34.01 -12.59 11.16
C GLY A 340 -32.70 -12.97 10.47
N MET A 341 -32.15 -14.13 10.81
CA MET A 341 -30.81 -14.55 10.39
C MET A 341 -30.62 -14.63 8.86
N SER A 342 -31.67 -14.99 8.09
CA SER A 342 -31.52 -15.05 6.63
C SER A 342 -31.29 -13.67 6.02
N GLY A 343 -32.09 -12.68 6.41
CA GLY A 343 -31.92 -11.29 5.97
C GLY A 343 -30.57 -10.72 6.41
N TYR A 344 -30.15 -10.99 7.65
CA TYR A 344 -28.84 -10.57 8.17
C TYR A 344 -27.68 -11.10 7.31
N ILE A 345 -27.72 -12.39 6.95
CA ILE A 345 -26.67 -12.97 6.10
C ILE A 345 -26.67 -12.34 4.70
N ASP A 346 -27.84 -12.04 4.13
CA ASP A 346 -27.91 -11.35 2.84
C ASP A 346 -27.32 -9.92 2.91
N THR A 347 -27.58 -9.18 3.99
CA THR A 347 -26.95 -7.87 4.25
C THR A 347 -25.44 -7.98 4.31
N LEU A 348 -24.91 -8.97 5.06
CA LEU A 348 -23.45 -9.20 5.10
C LEU A 348 -22.88 -9.54 3.72
N CYS A 349 -23.58 -10.35 2.91
CA CYS A 349 -23.16 -10.65 1.54
C CYS A 349 -23.13 -9.39 0.65
N SER A 350 -24.11 -8.51 0.78
CA SER A 350 -24.16 -7.22 0.06
C SER A 350 -22.98 -6.30 0.44
N LEU A 351 -22.72 -6.19 1.75
CA LEU A 351 -21.60 -5.39 2.27
C LEU A 351 -20.24 -5.98 1.88
N ALA A 352 -20.12 -7.30 1.73
CA ALA A 352 -18.88 -7.94 1.29
C ALA A 352 -18.44 -7.49 -0.10
N THR A 353 -19.39 -7.12 -0.96
CA THR A 353 -19.14 -6.63 -2.32
C THR A 353 -19.06 -5.11 -2.44
N SER A 354 -19.37 -4.40 -1.36
CA SER A 354 -19.30 -2.94 -1.30
C SER A 354 -17.93 -2.48 -0.80
N TYR A 355 -17.49 -1.31 -1.24
CA TYR A 355 -16.19 -0.75 -0.84
C TYR A 355 -16.34 0.63 -0.20
N THR A 356 -15.60 0.85 0.88
CA THR A 356 -15.61 2.12 1.63
C THR A 356 -14.19 2.63 1.78
N VAL A 357 -14.01 3.94 1.64
CA VAL A 357 -12.76 4.62 1.94
C VAL A 357 -12.84 5.20 3.35
N LEU A 358 -12.01 4.70 4.26
CA LEU A 358 -11.75 5.35 5.55
C LEU A 358 -10.67 6.40 5.33
N TYR A 359 -10.92 7.66 5.69
CA TYR A 359 -9.99 8.77 5.45
C TYR A 359 -9.60 9.45 6.76
N ASP A 360 -8.30 9.52 7.03
CA ASP A 360 -7.72 10.28 8.13
C ASP A 360 -7.36 11.68 7.63
N ILE A 361 -8.01 12.67 8.23
CA ILE A 361 -7.83 14.09 7.93
C ILE A 361 -6.46 14.60 8.37
N ARG A 362 -5.99 14.19 9.56
CA ARG A 362 -4.73 14.67 10.15
C ARG A 362 -3.55 14.22 9.30
N ASP A 363 -3.57 12.96 8.89
CA ASP A 363 -2.48 12.35 8.13
C ASP A 363 -2.69 12.41 6.61
N ARG A 364 -3.83 12.97 6.16
CA ARG A 364 -4.28 13.06 4.75
C ARG A 364 -4.17 11.72 4.02
N ARG A 365 -4.62 10.65 4.66
CA ARG A 365 -4.43 9.27 4.20
C ARG A 365 -5.76 8.52 4.12
N GLY A 366 -5.98 7.84 3.01
CA GLY A 366 -7.14 6.97 2.81
C GLY A 366 -6.79 5.49 2.78
N TRP A 367 -7.67 4.65 3.32
CA TRP A 367 -7.64 3.20 3.20
C TRP A 367 -8.93 2.71 2.55
N LEU A 368 -8.81 2.00 1.42
CA LEU A 368 -9.94 1.34 0.77
C LEU A 368 -10.14 -0.04 1.40
N SER A 369 -11.34 -0.31 1.90
CA SER A 369 -11.73 -1.55 2.56
C SER A 369 -13.04 -2.08 1.99
N ASN A 370 -13.31 -3.38 2.12
CA ASN A 370 -14.65 -3.90 1.85
C ASN A 370 -15.61 -3.53 2.99
N GLY A 371 -16.91 -3.62 2.73
CA GLY A 371 -17.95 -3.23 3.69
C GLY A 371 -17.96 -4.06 4.96
N LEU A 372 -17.58 -5.35 4.91
CA LEU A 372 -17.52 -6.21 6.10
C LEU A 372 -16.43 -5.80 7.10
N HIS A 373 -15.21 -5.59 6.61
CA HIS A 373 -14.11 -5.10 7.45
C HIS A 373 -14.41 -3.70 7.97
N THR A 374 -15.04 -2.85 7.14
CA THR A 374 -15.48 -1.51 7.55
C THR A 374 -16.52 -1.58 8.66
N LEU A 375 -17.57 -2.40 8.50
CA LEU A 375 -18.59 -2.60 9.52
C LEU A 375 -17.98 -3.08 10.84
N LEU A 376 -17.11 -4.09 10.79
CA LEU A 376 -16.45 -4.59 12.01
C LEU A 376 -15.55 -3.52 12.65
N HIS A 377 -14.87 -2.71 11.84
CA HIS A 377 -14.07 -1.60 12.33
C HIS A 377 -14.93 -0.55 13.05
N LEU A 378 -16.07 -0.17 12.47
CA LEU A 378 -17.03 0.75 13.09
C LEU A 378 -17.61 0.17 14.39
N VAL A 379 -17.93 -1.12 14.41
CA VAL A 379 -18.41 -1.81 15.61
C VAL A 379 -17.37 -1.71 16.73
N ARG A 380 -16.12 -2.08 16.47
CA ARG A 380 -15.06 -2.01 17.48
C ARG A 380 -14.76 -0.58 17.91
N ALA A 381 -14.72 0.37 16.98
CA ALA A 381 -14.56 1.78 17.30
C ALA A 381 -15.69 2.28 18.21
N SER A 382 -16.94 1.90 17.94
CA SER A 382 -18.09 2.28 18.77
C SER A 382 -18.02 1.67 20.17
N LEU A 383 -17.57 0.41 20.28
CA LEU A 383 -17.41 -0.25 21.57
C LEU A 383 -16.27 0.37 22.38
N GLU A 384 -15.15 0.72 21.75
CA GLU A 384 -14.04 1.39 22.43
C GLU A 384 -14.46 2.79 22.89
N HIS A 385 -15.21 3.52 22.07
CA HIS A 385 -15.78 4.81 22.44
C HIS A 385 -16.73 4.70 23.65
N ASP A 386 -17.60 3.68 23.68
CA ASP A 386 -18.49 3.41 24.81
C ASP A 386 -17.70 3.10 26.10
N ARG A 387 -16.55 2.44 25.98
CA ARG A 387 -15.69 2.03 27.13
C ARG A 387 -14.78 3.13 27.66
N GLU A 388 -14.31 4.03 26.81
CA GLU A 388 -13.53 5.20 27.23
C GLU A 388 -14.42 6.41 27.56
N GLY A 389 -15.70 6.34 27.18
CA GLY A 389 -16.65 7.43 27.30
C GLY A 389 -17.36 7.56 28.66
N PRO A 390 -18.30 8.51 28.75
CA PRO A 390 -19.04 8.81 29.98
C PRO A 390 -19.91 7.65 30.51
N LEU A 391 -20.29 6.70 29.63
CA LEU A 391 -21.14 5.55 29.96
C LEU A 391 -20.33 4.26 30.20
N SER A 392 -19.01 4.36 30.34
CA SER A 392 -18.11 3.23 30.57
C SER A 392 -18.50 2.33 31.74
N ALA A 393 -19.05 2.91 32.81
CA ALA A 393 -19.52 2.17 33.99
C ALA A 393 -20.75 1.28 33.72
N GLU A 394 -21.51 1.56 32.66
CA GLU A 394 -22.69 0.76 32.27
C GLU A 394 -22.37 -0.28 31.19
N CYS A 395 -21.19 -0.20 30.57
CA CYS A 395 -20.74 -1.15 29.57
C CYS A 395 -20.48 -2.51 30.22
N LEU A 396 -21.25 -3.51 29.82
CA LEU A 396 -21.18 -4.89 30.31
C LEU A 396 -20.20 -5.76 29.52
N LEU A 397 -19.80 -5.31 28.32
CA LEU A 397 -19.00 -6.11 27.40
C LEU A 397 -17.51 -5.99 27.72
N ASP A 398 -16.92 -7.11 28.13
CA ASP A 398 -15.46 -7.26 28.17
C ASP A 398 -14.97 -7.75 26.80
N PRO A 399 -13.97 -7.11 26.16
CA PRO A 399 -13.43 -7.61 24.90
C PRO A 399 -12.87 -9.04 24.97
N SER A 400 -12.44 -9.49 26.15
CA SER A 400 -11.96 -10.86 26.34
C SER A 400 -13.06 -11.91 26.20
N ASP A 401 -14.33 -11.50 26.28
CA ASP A 401 -15.49 -12.37 26.02
C ASP A 401 -15.76 -12.59 24.52
N LEU A 402 -15.13 -11.80 23.64
CA LEU A 402 -15.30 -11.90 22.21
C LEU A 402 -14.41 -13.02 21.64
N ARG A 403 -15.02 -13.86 20.81
CA ARG A 403 -14.31 -14.91 20.08
C ARG A 403 -13.71 -14.33 18.82
N GLU A 404 -12.40 -14.19 18.83
CA GLU A 404 -11.60 -13.77 17.69
C GLU A 404 -11.21 -14.96 16.81
N ASP A 405 -10.94 -14.67 15.53
CA ASP A 405 -10.27 -15.63 14.65
C ASP A 405 -8.84 -15.89 15.18
N PRO A 406 -8.32 -17.13 15.11
CA PRO A 406 -6.93 -17.42 15.48
C PRO A 406 -5.91 -16.54 14.75
N ASP A 407 -6.22 -16.11 13.52
CA ASP A 407 -5.53 -15.03 12.83
C ASP A 407 -6.49 -13.84 12.62
N PRO A 408 -6.48 -12.84 13.52
CA PRO A 408 -7.38 -11.69 13.44
C PRO A 408 -7.11 -10.76 12.25
N THR A 409 -6.10 -11.06 11.43
CA THR A 409 -5.74 -10.31 10.23
C THR A 409 -6.06 -11.09 8.94
N ASN A 410 -6.66 -12.27 9.06
CA ASN A 410 -7.14 -13.07 7.95
C ASN A 410 -8.27 -12.31 7.19
N PRO A 411 -8.31 -12.35 5.85
CA PRO A 411 -9.42 -11.79 5.06
C PRO A 411 -10.82 -12.30 5.50
N GLN A 412 -10.89 -13.50 6.07
CA GLN A 412 -12.12 -14.12 6.56
C GLN A 412 -12.40 -13.80 8.04
N ALA A 413 -11.50 -13.14 8.78
CA ALA A 413 -11.70 -12.88 10.20
C ALA A 413 -12.96 -12.04 10.46
N ALA A 414 -13.24 -11.05 9.61
CA ALA A 414 -14.39 -10.17 9.78
C ALA A 414 -15.74 -10.91 9.66
N ILE A 415 -15.89 -11.78 8.64
CA ILE A 415 -17.12 -12.54 8.47
C ILE A 415 -17.27 -13.64 9.53
N ASN A 416 -16.16 -14.22 10.00
CA ASN A 416 -16.19 -15.22 11.08
C ASN A 416 -16.69 -14.57 12.37
N PHE A 417 -16.16 -13.39 12.71
CA PHE A 417 -16.61 -12.60 13.86
C PHE A 417 -18.09 -12.21 13.76
N LEU A 418 -18.50 -11.63 12.63
CA LEU A 418 -19.86 -11.13 12.41
C LEU A 418 -20.91 -12.25 12.30
N ARG A 419 -20.51 -13.51 12.10
CA ARG A 419 -21.41 -14.67 12.07
C ARG A 419 -21.45 -15.45 13.40
N ASP A 420 -20.49 -15.26 14.29
CA ASP A 420 -20.44 -15.98 15.56
C ASP A 420 -21.64 -15.58 16.44
N GLN A 421 -22.54 -16.53 16.67
CA GLN A 421 -23.76 -16.29 17.46
C GLN A 421 -23.46 -15.97 18.93
N SER A 422 -22.33 -16.46 19.44
CA SER A 422 -21.86 -16.19 20.81
C SER A 422 -21.40 -14.75 20.93
N ASN A 423 -20.71 -14.21 19.91
CA ASN A 423 -20.36 -12.80 19.85
C ASN A 423 -21.62 -11.94 19.75
N LEU A 424 -22.49 -12.24 18.77
CA LEU A 424 -23.72 -11.49 18.53
C LEU A 424 -24.69 -11.47 19.72
N GLY A 425 -24.65 -12.52 20.55
CA GLY A 425 -25.47 -12.65 21.75
C GLY A 425 -24.87 -12.00 23.01
N ARG A 426 -23.69 -11.37 22.94
CA ARG A 426 -23.11 -10.67 24.10
C ARG A 426 -23.85 -9.38 24.37
N SER A 427 -24.08 -9.09 25.64
CA SER A 427 -24.75 -7.88 26.10
C SER A 427 -23.75 -6.73 26.19
N ILE A 428 -24.08 -5.60 25.56
CA ILE A 428 -23.29 -4.37 25.63
C ILE A 428 -23.76 -3.52 26.81
N PHE A 429 -25.08 -3.33 26.97
CA PHE A 429 -25.66 -2.51 28.03
C PHE A 429 -26.88 -3.18 28.65
N ARG A 430 -27.23 -2.78 29.88
CA ARG A 430 -28.57 -3.07 30.43
C ARG A 430 -29.60 -2.22 29.70
N GLY A 431 -30.65 -2.84 29.18
CA GLY A 431 -31.78 -2.14 28.58
C GLY A 431 -32.86 -1.84 29.61
N SER A 432 -34.05 -1.46 29.11
CA SER A 432 -35.19 -1.06 29.95
C SER A 432 -35.84 -2.23 30.68
N ASP A 433 -36.30 -1.96 31.90
CA ASP A 433 -37.19 -2.84 32.67
C ASP A 433 -38.61 -2.74 32.13
N GLU A 434 -39.17 -3.85 31.64
CA GLU A 434 -40.60 -3.96 31.34
C GLU A 434 -41.33 -4.70 32.47
N LEU A 435 -42.33 -4.04 33.07
CA LEU A 435 -43.28 -4.66 33.98
C LEU A 435 -44.47 -5.18 33.17
N ARG A 436 -44.46 -6.48 32.92
CA ARG A 436 -45.53 -7.19 32.23
C ARG A 436 -46.50 -7.74 33.26
N THR A 437 -47.77 -7.39 33.17
CA THR A 437 -48.77 -7.97 34.06
C THR A 437 -49.66 -8.93 33.29
N GLU A 438 -49.69 -10.20 33.71
CA GLU A 438 -50.66 -11.17 33.19
C GLU A 438 -51.75 -11.43 34.22
N GLU A 439 -53.00 -11.21 33.83
CA GLU A 439 -54.17 -11.51 34.64
C GLU A 439 -54.73 -12.87 34.21
N THR A 440 -54.47 -13.91 35.01
CA THR A 440 -55.00 -15.25 34.75
C THR A 440 -56.35 -15.39 35.44
N ARG A 441 -57.44 -15.54 34.68
CA ARG A 441 -58.76 -15.89 35.24
C ARG A 441 -58.92 -17.41 35.30
N LYS A 442 -59.13 -17.94 36.50
CA LYS A 442 -59.64 -19.30 36.72
C LYS A 442 -60.98 -19.18 37.46
N GLY A 443 -62.09 -19.24 36.70
CA GLY A 443 -63.44 -19.03 37.24
C GLY A 443 -63.71 -17.56 37.57
N GLU A 444 -64.45 -17.29 38.66
CA GLU A 444 -64.79 -15.93 39.12
C GLU A 444 -63.62 -15.15 39.74
N SER A 445 -62.47 -15.79 39.95
CA SER A 445 -61.29 -15.14 40.54
C SER A 445 -60.23 -14.84 39.49
N ALA A 446 -59.81 -13.57 39.45
CA ALA A 446 -58.72 -13.08 38.61
C ALA A 446 -57.45 -12.97 39.45
N THR A 447 -56.39 -13.67 39.05
CA THR A 447 -55.07 -13.59 39.69
C THR A 447 -54.13 -12.79 38.80
N LYS A 448 -53.67 -11.65 39.30
CA LYS A 448 -52.74 -10.75 38.60
C LYS A 448 -51.30 -11.12 38.96
N THR A 449 -50.50 -11.54 37.98
CA THR A 449 -49.08 -11.89 38.15
C THR A 449 -48.22 -10.88 37.42
N GLU A 450 -47.31 -10.22 38.13
CA GLU A 450 -46.37 -9.26 37.56
C GLU A 450 -45.04 -9.95 37.25
N TYR A 451 -44.61 -9.86 36.00
CA TYR A 451 -43.33 -10.33 35.47
C TYR A 451 -42.47 -9.11 35.15
N ARG A 452 -41.26 -9.03 35.70
CA ARG A 452 -40.27 -8.02 35.32
C ARG A 452 -39.32 -8.65 34.29
N SER A 453 -39.29 -8.10 33.09
CA SER A 453 -38.36 -8.51 32.02
C SER A 453 -37.36 -7.39 31.77
N THR A 454 -36.08 -7.64 31.99
CA THR A 454 -35.00 -6.73 31.59
C THR A 454 -34.58 -7.05 30.16
N HIS A 455 -34.83 -6.14 29.21
CA HIS A 455 -34.17 -6.24 27.90
C HIS A 455 -32.69 -5.88 28.05
N GLN A 456 -31.80 -6.53 27.32
CA GLN A 456 -30.37 -6.17 27.25
C GLN A 456 -30.07 -5.76 25.81
N VAL A 457 -29.26 -4.71 25.63
CA VAL A 457 -28.78 -4.32 24.30
C VAL A 457 -27.68 -5.29 23.92
N LEU A 458 -27.87 -6.03 22.84
CA LEU A 458 -26.92 -7.05 22.40
C LEU A 458 -25.96 -6.49 21.36
N LEU A 459 -24.82 -7.17 21.18
CA LEU A 459 -23.87 -6.85 20.13
C LEU A 459 -24.51 -6.91 18.74
N ARG A 460 -25.45 -7.84 18.52
CA ARG A 460 -26.25 -7.88 17.30
C ARG A 460 -26.97 -6.56 17.01
N ASP A 461 -27.51 -5.90 18.03
CA ASP A 461 -28.28 -4.67 17.84
C ASP A 461 -27.37 -3.54 17.37
N ARG A 462 -26.17 -3.43 17.96
CA ARG A 462 -25.12 -2.49 17.53
C ARG A 462 -24.65 -2.79 16.10
N VAL A 463 -24.38 -4.05 15.78
CA VAL A 463 -23.96 -4.47 14.43
C VAL A 463 -25.02 -4.13 13.39
N ASN A 464 -26.29 -4.47 13.65
CA ASN A 464 -27.39 -4.18 12.74
C ASN A 464 -27.59 -2.67 12.54
N HIS A 465 -27.48 -1.89 13.61
CA HIS A 465 -27.58 -0.44 13.52
C HIS A 465 -26.50 0.16 12.62
N LEU A 466 -25.23 -0.20 12.86
CA LEU A 466 -24.11 0.29 12.06
C LEU A 466 -24.14 -0.23 10.62
N ALA A 467 -24.65 -1.45 10.39
CA ALA A 467 -24.87 -1.99 9.06
C ALA A 467 -25.91 -1.17 8.28
N SER A 468 -27.04 -0.83 8.91
CA SER A 468 -28.09 0.00 8.30
C SER A 468 -27.56 1.38 7.92
N VAL A 469 -26.80 2.02 8.83
CA VAL A 469 -26.16 3.32 8.55
C VAL A 469 -25.19 3.20 7.36
N LEU A 470 -24.41 2.12 7.31
CA LEU A 470 -23.47 1.89 6.21
C LEU A 470 -24.19 1.66 4.88
N GLU A 471 -25.30 0.93 4.86
CA GLU A 471 -26.16 0.74 3.68
C GLU A 471 -26.74 2.08 3.20
N GLU A 472 -27.27 2.90 4.10
CA GLU A 472 -27.78 4.25 3.76
C GLU A 472 -26.71 5.13 3.11
N LEU A 473 -25.47 5.09 3.64
CA LEU A 473 -24.34 5.83 3.07
C LEU A 473 -23.97 5.35 1.65
N ILE A 474 -23.95 4.03 1.46
CA ILE A 474 -23.63 3.41 0.16
C ILE A 474 -24.69 3.78 -0.89
N ASP A 475 -25.97 3.63 -0.54
CA ASP A 475 -27.08 3.92 -1.46
C ASP A 475 -27.17 5.41 -1.79
N HIS A 476 -26.90 6.28 -0.82
CA HIS A 476 -26.87 7.72 -1.04
C HIS A 476 -25.77 8.10 -2.04
N GLN A 477 -24.57 7.55 -1.90
CA GLN A 477 -23.47 7.78 -2.82
C GLN A 477 -23.82 7.30 -4.25
N ALA A 478 -24.39 6.10 -4.39
CA ALA A 478 -24.81 5.56 -5.68
C ALA A 478 -25.90 6.42 -6.35
N SER A 479 -26.87 6.92 -5.58
CA SER A 479 -27.90 7.83 -6.09
C SER A 479 -27.32 9.17 -6.57
N PHE A 480 -26.27 9.67 -5.91
CA PHE A 480 -25.60 10.91 -6.29
C PHE A 480 -24.84 10.74 -7.62
N GLU A 481 -24.13 9.62 -7.80
CA GLU A 481 -23.40 9.31 -9.02
C GLU A 481 -24.30 9.09 -10.25
N ALA A 482 -25.53 8.62 -10.03
CA ALA A 482 -26.53 8.44 -11.09
C ALA A 482 -27.24 9.73 -11.53
N ALA A 483 -27.00 10.86 -10.87
CA ALA A 483 -27.67 12.12 -11.20
C ALA A 483 -27.13 12.73 -12.51
N PRO A 484 -28.01 13.22 -13.42
CA PRO A 484 -27.59 13.80 -14.69
C PRO A 484 -26.79 15.10 -14.47
N GLY A 485 -25.49 15.06 -14.77
CA GLY A 485 -24.61 16.24 -14.69
C GLY A 485 -23.14 15.96 -14.35
N TRP A 486 -22.78 14.72 -13.96
CA TRP A 486 -21.40 14.37 -13.62
C TRP A 486 -20.71 13.56 -14.73
N PRO A 487 -19.43 13.82 -15.06
CA PRO A 487 -18.71 13.00 -16.03
C PRO A 487 -18.46 11.60 -15.45
N PRO A 488 -18.56 10.53 -16.27
CA PRO A 488 -18.29 9.17 -15.83
C PRO A 488 -16.82 9.02 -15.41
N SER A 489 -16.59 8.34 -14.28
CA SER A 489 -15.28 7.98 -13.72
C SER A 489 -14.55 6.93 -14.52
#